data_AF-A0A5C6RYJ1-F1
#
_entry.id   AF-A0A5C6RYJ1-F1
#
_cell.length_a   1.000
_cell.length_b   1.000
_cell.length_c   1.000
_cell.angle_alpha   90.00
_cell.angle_beta   90.00
_cell.angle_gamma   90.00
#
_symmetry.space_group_name_H-M   'P 1'
#
loop_
_entity.id
_entity.type
_entity.pdbx_description
1 polymer ?
#
loop_
_entity_poly.entity_id
_entity_poly.type
_entity_poly.pdbx_seq_one_letter_code
_entity_poly.pdbx_strand_id
1 'polypeptide(L)'
;MTQPMSVERAIEPRLLRGWISRYDLAQELDLTVDTLGRWERRRKGPACVRAGRKIFYRMSVVQDWLQSQELPRVADAKPSKARGRK
;
A
#
# COMPACT_ATOMS: atom_id res chain seq x y z
N MET A 1 -25.13 -35.38 -3.94
CA MET A 1 -23.72 -35.56 -4.32
C MET A 1 -23.15 -34.19 -4.65
N THR A 2 -22.21 -33.76 -3.81
CA THR A 2 -21.22 -32.67 -3.90
C THR A 2 -21.44 -31.52 -4.90
N GLN A 3 -21.83 -30.36 -4.38
CA GLN A 3 -21.20 -29.09 -4.77
C GLN A 3 -20.48 -28.61 -3.49
N PRO A 4 -19.26 -28.04 -3.52
CA PRO A 4 -18.96 -26.80 -4.26
C PRO A 4 -17.47 -26.62 -4.65
N MET A 5 -17.12 -25.39 -5.03
CA MET A 5 -15.79 -24.88 -5.41
C MET A 5 -15.45 -25.02 -6.90
N SER A 6 -16.26 -24.34 -7.71
CA SER A 6 -15.64 -23.54 -8.77
C SER A 6 -14.74 -22.51 -8.08
N VAL A 7 -13.49 -22.90 -7.83
CA VAL A 7 -12.40 -21.94 -7.71
C VAL A 7 -12.32 -21.27 -9.06
N GLU A 8 -13.09 -20.19 -9.19
CA GLU A 8 -12.88 -19.18 -10.20
C GLU A 8 -11.42 -18.79 -10.07
N ARG A 9 -10.56 -19.45 -10.86
CA ARG A 9 -9.18 -19.07 -11.02
C ARG A 9 -9.26 -17.72 -11.71
N ALA A 10 -9.44 -16.68 -10.91
CA ALA A 10 -9.08 -15.33 -11.26
C ALA A 10 -7.72 -15.46 -11.94
N ILE A 11 -7.68 -15.14 -13.22
CA ILE A 11 -6.44 -15.06 -13.97
C ILE A 11 -5.71 -13.90 -13.31
N GLU A 12 -5.01 -14.19 -12.21
CA GLU A 12 -4.03 -13.31 -11.60
C GLU A 12 -3.05 -13.03 -12.74
N PRO A 13 -3.11 -11.84 -13.36
CA PRO A 13 -2.26 -11.56 -14.49
C PRO A 13 -0.84 -11.73 -13.97
N ARG A 14 -0.04 -12.60 -14.61
CA ARG A 14 1.32 -12.92 -14.12
C ARG A 14 2.16 -11.66 -13.90
N LEU A 15 1.84 -10.58 -14.61
CA LEU A 15 2.37 -9.24 -14.46
C LEU A 15 2.14 -8.61 -13.07
N LEU A 16 0.98 -8.85 -12.45
CA LEU A 16 0.63 -8.34 -11.11
C LEU A 16 1.03 -9.31 -9.98
N ARG A 17 1.82 -10.35 -10.24
CA ARG A 17 2.35 -11.21 -9.17
C ARG A 17 3.17 -10.38 -8.18
N GLY A 18 2.76 -10.40 -6.91
CA GLY A 18 3.38 -9.62 -5.83
C GLY A 18 2.96 -8.15 -5.80
N TRP A 19 1.93 -7.78 -6.56
CA TRP A 19 1.26 -6.49 -6.48
C TRP A 19 -0.09 -6.67 -5.80
N ILE A 20 -0.37 -5.82 -4.83
CA ILE A 20 -1.61 -5.79 -4.08
C ILE A 20 -2.34 -4.48 -4.36
N SER A 21 -3.66 -4.53 -4.52
CA SER A 21 -4.43 -3.30 -4.73
C SER A 21 -4.48 -2.50 -3.43
N ARG A 22 -4.78 -1.20 -3.53
CA ARG A 22 -5.00 -0.38 -2.33
C ARG A 22 -6.11 -0.92 -1.42
N TYR A 23 -7.13 -1.56 -1.99
CA TYR A 23 -8.23 -2.11 -1.22
C TYR A 23 -7.80 -3.36 -0.45
N ASP A 24 -7.12 -4.28 -1.13
CA ASP A 24 -6.62 -5.51 -0.52
C ASP A 24 -5.58 -5.21 0.55
N LEU A 25 -4.66 -4.26 0.29
CA LEU A 25 -3.69 -3.83 1.29
C LEU A 25 -4.36 -3.19 2.52
N ALA A 26 -5.44 -2.44 2.30
CA ALA A 26 -6.19 -1.84 3.39
C ALA A 26 -6.80 -2.94 4.29
N GLN A 27 -7.36 -3.98 3.68
CA GLN A 27 -7.90 -5.13 4.41
C GLN A 27 -6.80 -5.92 5.15
N GLU A 28 -5.67 -6.21 4.51
CA GLU A 28 -4.55 -6.92 5.18
C GLU A 28 -3.98 -6.17 6.38
N LEU A 29 -3.97 -4.83 6.33
CA LEU A 29 -3.48 -3.99 7.43
C LEU A 29 -4.57 -3.59 8.44
N ASP A 30 -5.81 -4.06 8.28
CA ASP A 30 -6.98 -3.61 9.05
C ASP A 30 -7.15 -2.08 9.05
N LEU A 31 -6.85 -1.44 7.92
CA LEU A 31 -6.98 -0.01 7.68
C LEU A 31 -8.08 0.30 6.68
N THR A 32 -8.54 1.55 6.69
CA THR A 32 -9.42 2.04 5.63
C THR A 32 -8.62 2.47 4.41
N VAL A 33 -9.22 2.32 3.22
CA VAL A 33 -8.68 2.86 1.96
C VAL A 33 -8.41 4.35 2.10
N ASP A 34 -9.21 5.08 2.87
CA ASP A 34 -9.02 6.51 3.15
C ASP A 34 -7.73 6.80 3.91
N THR A 35 -7.37 5.97 4.89
CA THR A 35 -6.09 6.06 5.62
C THR A 35 -4.91 5.91 4.66
N LEU A 36 -4.92 4.90 3.79
CA LEU A 36 -3.90 4.74 2.74
C LEU A 36 -3.84 5.95 1.79
N GLY A 37 -4.99 6.59 1.52
CA GLY A 37 -5.05 7.83 0.73
C GLY A 37 -4.43 9.02 1.42
N ARG A 38 -4.61 9.14 2.73
CA ARG A 38 -3.93 10.16 3.51
C ARG A 38 -2.42 9.89 3.53
N TRP A 39 -1.98 8.64 3.59
CA TRP A 39 -0.55 8.28 3.52
C TRP A 39 0.05 8.67 2.18
N GLU A 40 -0.63 8.37 1.08
CA GLU A 40 -0.26 8.78 -0.29
C GLU A 40 -0.13 10.31 -0.40
N ARG A 41 -1.16 11.06 0.03
CA ARG A 41 -1.16 12.53 0.00
C ARG A 41 -0.03 13.12 0.85
N ARG A 42 0.24 12.51 2.00
CA ARG A 42 1.33 12.90 2.90
C ARG A 42 2.70 12.42 2.42
N ARG A 43 2.77 11.58 1.37
CA ARG A 43 3.98 10.88 0.91
C ARG A 43 4.71 10.14 2.05
N LYS A 44 3.94 9.61 3.01
CA LYS A 44 4.41 8.88 4.19
C LYS A 44 3.93 7.44 4.16
N GLY A 45 4.25 6.73 3.08
CA GLY A 45 3.79 5.36 2.88
C GLY A 45 4.67 4.60 1.89
N PRO A 46 4.40 3.30 1.74
CA PRO A 46 5.17 2.42 0.85
C PRO A 46 5.06 2.87 -0.61
N ALA A 47 6.09 2.61 -1.42
CA ALA A 47 6.11 3.07 -2.81
C ALA A 47 4.93 2.48 -3.58
N CYS A 48 4.09 3.36 -4.12
CA CYS A 48 2.90 3.00 -4.88
C CYS A 48 3.18 3.13 -6.38
N VAL A 49 2.72 2.18 -7.19
CA VAL A 49 2.68 2.33 -8.65
C VAL A 49 1.26 2.68 -9.09
N ARG A 50 1.14 3.78 -9.81
CA ARG A 50 -0.11 4.20 -10.44
C ARG A 50 -0.20 3.54 -11.81
N ALA A 51 -1.12 2.59 -11.95
CA ALA A 51 -1.49 2.03 -13.25
C ALA A 51 -2.81 2.70 -13.68
N GLY A 52 -2.70 3.86 -14.33
CA GLY A 52 -3.84 4.68 -14.74
C GLY A 52 -4.65 5.19 -13.54
N ARG A 53 -5.92 4.76 -13.44
CA ARG A 53 -6.83 5.14 -12.35
C ARG A 53 -6.67 4.25 -11.09
N LYS A 54 -5.99 3.11 -11.20
CA LYS A 54 -5.77 2.17 -10.09
C LYS A 54 -4.38 2.38 -9.48
N ILE A 55 -4.31 2.24 -8.16
CA ILE A 55 -3.06 2.28 -7.39
C ILE A 55 -2.78 0.87 -6.90
N PHE A 56 -1.58 0.39 -7.23
CA PHE A 56 -1.06 -0.89 -6.76
C PHE A 56 0.15 -0.65 -5.87
N TYR A 57 0.27 -1.49 -4.85
CA TYR A 57 1.40 -1.57 -3.95
C TYR A 57 2.15 -2.85 -4.24
N ARG A 58 3.47 -2.82 -4.10
CA ARG A 58 4.26 -4.04 -4.21
C ARG A 58 4.43 -4.63 -2.82
N MET A 59 4.07 -5.90 -2.63
CA MET A 59 4.12 -6.54 -1.30
C MET A 59 5.50 -6.45 -0.65
N SER A 60 6.57 -6.72 -1.43
CA SER A 60 7.96 -6.59 -0.94
C SER A 60 8.32 -5.17 -0.48
N VAL A 61 7.77 -4.13 -1.12
CA VAL A 61 8.03 -2.73 -0.72
C VAL A 61 7.20 -2.34 0.49
N VAL A 62 5.97 -2.84 0.60
CA VAL A 62 5.15 -2.67 1.79
C VAL A 62 5.84 -3.30 2.99
N GLN A 63 6.37 -4.51 2.83
CA GLN A 63 7.08 -5.24 3.88
C GLN A 63 8.36 -4.51 4.30
N ASP A 64 9.19 -4.07 3.35
CA ASP A 64 10.39 -3.26 3.64
C ASP A 64 10.04 -1.95 4.35
N TRP A 65 8.93 -1.32 3.96
CA TRP A 65 8.43 -0.12 4.61
C TRP A 65 7.94 -0.39 6.03
N LEU A 66 7.19 -1.48 6.27
CA LEU A 66 6.76 -1.90 7.60
C LEU A 66 7.97 -2.17 8.49
N GLN A 67 8.96 -2.91 7.98
CA GLN A 67 10.21 -3.16 8.69
C GLN A 67 10.97 -1.87 9.01
N SER A 68 10.98 -0.91 8.08
CA SER A 68 11.55 0.43 8.32
C SER A 68 10.76 1.26 9.34
N GLN A 69 9.46 1.01 9.51
CA GLN A 69 8.64 1.61 10.56
C GLN A 69 8.78 0.90 11.92
N GLU A 70 9.09 -0.40 11.92
CA GLU A 70 9.34 -1.21 13.11
C GLU A 70 10.68 -0.90 13.79
N LEU A 71 11.59 -0.15 13.14
CA LEU A 71 12.68 0.47 13.88
C LEU A 71 12.07 1.37 14.96
N PRO A 72 12.45 1.20 16.25
CA PRO A 72 11.97 2.08 17.29
C PRO A 72 12.32 3.50 16.88
N ARG A 73 11.32 4.38 16.81
CA ARG A 73 11.49 5.81 16.58
C ARG A 73 12.38 6.42 17.66
N VAL A 74 13.68 6.24 17.53
CA VAL A 74 14.66 7.07 18.19
C VAL A 74 15.11 8.07 17.13
N ALA A 75 14.37 9.17 17.09
CA ALA A 75 14.80 10.47 16.58
C ALA A 75 15.25 10.57 15.10
N ASP A 76 14.30 10.80 14.19
CA ASP A 76 14.58 11.55 12.96
C ASP A 76 13.48 12.56 12.69
N ALA A 77 13.60 13.70 13.34
CA ALA A 77 12.98 14.93 12.92
C ALA A 77 13.47 15.29 11.50
N LYS A 78 12.53 15.57 10.59
CA LYS A 78 12.78 16.63 9.62
C LYS A 78 11.57 17.56 9.53
N PRO A 79 11.75 18.86 9.81
CA PRO A 79 10.66 19.81 9.86
C PRO A 79 10.11 20.02 8.46
N SER A 80 8.79 20.14 8.38
CA SER A 80 8.08 20.67 7.22
C SER A 80 8.77 21.97 6.78
N LYS A 81 9.50 21.93 5.66
CA LYS A 81 10.12 23.14 5.10
C LYS A 81 9.02 24.15 4.82
N ALA A 82 9.14 25.29 5.49
CA ALA A 82 8.31 26.47 5.32
C ALA A 82 8.08 26.77 3.83
N ARG A 83 6.82 27.00 3.46
CA ARG A 83 6.48 27.66 2.21
C ARG A 83 5.51 28.78 2.53
N GLY A 84 6.03 29.82 3.18
CA GLY A 84 5.52 31.15 2.94
C GLY A 84 5.91 31.54 1.51
N ARG A 85 4.95 32.00 0.70
CA ARG A 85 5.23 32.92 -0.39
C ARG A 85 3.95 33.64 -0.83
N LYS A 86 3.88 34.90 -0.39
CA LYS A 86 3.35 36.12 -1.02
C LYS A 86 1.93 36.14 -1.55
#